data_AF-A0A8E4R6R9-F1
#
_entry.id   AF-A0A8E4R6R9-F1
#
_cell.length_a   1.000
_cell.length_b   1.000
_cell.length_c   1.000
_cell.angle_alpha   90.00
_cell.angle_beta   90.00
_cell.angle_gamma   90.00
#
_symmetry.space_group_name_H-M   'P 1'
#
loop_
_entity.id
_entity.type
_entity.pdbx_description
1 polymer ?
#
loop_
_entity_poly.entity_id
_entity_poly.type
_entity_poly.pdbx_seq_one_letter_code
_entity_poly.pdbx_strand_id
1 'polypeptide(L)'
;MRLRRVLGRDNWGPPHPYGPDGWKLMHRNGTSSVIVSAAPFDDVWFIHASMSHIDRLPSYDELKALHQAAFGDGWAYQVFAPPADHVNIHAYALHLWGRADGASCLPDFTCGMGTI
;
A
#
# COMPACT_ATOMS: atom_id res chain seq x y z
N MET A 1 -11.57 -3.43 11.08
CA MET A 1 -10.37 -3.27 10.23
C MET A 1 -10.74 -3.47 8.76
N ARG A 2 -10.51 -2.47 7.89
CA ARG A 2 -10.93 -2.46 6.46
C ARG A 2 -10.19 -3.51 5.62
N LEU A 3 -8.91 -3.77 5.94
CA LEU A 3 -8.01 -4.64 5.16
C LEU A 3 -8.62 -5.99 4.79
N ARG A 4 -9.04 -6.78 5.78
CA ARG A 4 -9.63 -8.11 5.52
C ARG A 4 -11.04 -8.09 4.93
N ARG A 5 -11.76 -6.97 5.05
CA ARG A 5 -13.08 -6.83 4.43
C ARG A 5 -12.95 -6.66 2.91
N VAL A 6 -11.94 -5.93 2.47
CA VAL A 6 -11.70 -5.65 1.04
C VAL A 6 -10.89 -6.79 0.39
N LEU A 7 -9.80 -7.23 1.01
CA LEU A 7 -8.94 -8.27 0.42
C LEU A 7 -9.57 -9.69 0.45
N GLY A 8 -10.59 -9.91 1.28
CA GLY A 8 -11.29 -11.18 1.41
C GLY A 8 -10.79 -12.04 2.58
N ARG A 9 -11.71 -12.42 3.47
CA ARG A 9 -11.40 -13.19 4.70
C ARG A 9 -11.04 -14.66 4.42
N ASP A 10 -11.51 -15.17 3.28
CA ASP A 10 -11.28 -16.54 2.84
C ASP A 10 -9.87 -16.70 2.27
N ASN A 11 -9.31 -15.64 1.68
CA ASN A 11 -7.99 -15.65 1.07
C ASN A 11 -6.90 -15.16 2.02
N TRP A 12 -7.21 -14.22 2.92
CA TRP A 12 -6.23 -13.60 3.80
C TRP A 12 -6.44 -13.95 5.27
N GLY A 13 -5.34 -14.35 5.91
CA GLY A 13 -5.26 -14.60 7.34
C GLY A 13 -5.55 -13.36 8.19
N PRO A 14 -5.68 -13.52 9.52
CA PRO A 14 -5.81 -12.37 10.43
C PRO A 14 -4.57 -11.46 10.33
N PRO A 15 -4.74 -10.14 10.54
CA PRO A 15 -3.61 -9.22 10.60
C PRO A 15 -2.82 -9.48 11.90
N HIS A 16 -1.50 -9.46 11.81
CA HIS A 16 -0.59 -9.53 12.94
C HIS A 16 0.12 -8.18 13.09
N PRO A 17 0.37 -7.68 14.30
CA PRO A 17 1.18 -6.48 14.49
C PRO A 17 2.53 -6.59 13.78
N TYR A 18 2.98 -5.48 13.17
CA TYR A 18 4.23 -5.40 12.43
C TYR A 18 4.87 -4.02 12.63
N GLY A 19 6.06 -3.98 13.21
CA GLY A 19 6.71 -2.71 13.57
C GLY A 19 5.93 -1.95 14.66
N PRO A 20 6.23 -0.65 14.86
CA PRO A 20 5.57 0.18 15.87
C PRO A 20 4.10 0.48 15.51
N ASP A 21 3.82 0.75 14.24
CA ASP A 21 2.50 1.21 13.75
C ASP A 21 2.11 0.51 12.45
N GLY A 22 2.08 -0.82 12.46
CA GLY A 22 1.76 -1.58 11.26
C GLY A 22 1.16 -2.97 11.49
N TRP A 23 0.72 -3.54 10.38
CA TRP A 23 0.02 -4.82 10.31
C TRP A 23 0.53 -5.63 9.13
N LYS A 24 0.73 -6.92 9.35
CA LYS A 24 1.09 -7.90 8.35
C LYS A 24 -0.01 -8.93 8.17
N LEU A 25 -0.38 -9.21 6.92
CA LEU A 25 -1.32 -10.27 6.56
C LEU A 25 -0.57 -11.26 5.67
N MET A 26 -0.80 -12.55 5.91
CA MET A 26 -0.34 -13.62 5.03
C MET A 26 -1.54 -14.14 4.24
N HIS A 27 -1.35 -14.34 2.94
CA HIS A 27 -2.30 -15.09 2.15
C HIS A 27 -2.30 -16.55 2.62
N ARG A 28 -3.47 -17.19 2.67
CA ARG A 28 -3.63 -18.51 3.30
C ARG A 28 -2.91 -19.65 2.57
N ASN A 29 -2.66 -19.49 1.27
CA ASN A 29 -1.81 -20.42 0.51
C ASN A 29 -0.30 -20.29 0.83
N GLY A 30 0.09 -19.32 1.67
CA GLY A 30 1.47 -19.08 2.07
C GLY A 30 2.36 -18.39 1.03
N THR A 31 1.84 -18.00 -0.14
CA THR A 31 2.67 -17.49 -1.25
C THR A 31 2.74 -15.97 -1.34
N SER A 32 1.93 -15.25 -0.57
CA SER A 32 1.79 -13.80 -0.68
C SER A 32 1.66 -13.13 0.68
N SER A 33 2.12 -11.89 0.79
CA SER A 33 2.00 -11.10 2.01
C SER A 33 1.62 -9.67 1.72
N VAL A 34 0.92 -9.04 2.67
CA VAL A 34 0.61 -7.63 2.69
C VAL A 34 1.15 -7.03 3.98
N ILE A 35 1.81 -5.88 3.87
CA ILE A 35 2.21 -5.06 5.00
C ILE A 35 1.54 -3.70 4.85
N VAL A 36 0.96 -3.19 5.92
CA VAL A 36 0.45 -1.82 6.00
C VAL A 36 0.99 -1.18 7.26
N SER A 37 1.71 -0.07 7.14
CA SER A 37 2.28 0.68 8.25
C SER A 37 2.01 2.17 8.08
N ALA A 38 2.05 2.93 9.17
CA ALA A 38 1.95 4.38 9.13
C ALA A 38 3.13 5.04 9.85
N ALA A 39 3.51 6.24 9.41
CA ALA A 39 4.52 7.06 10.07
C ALA A 39 4.23 8.55 9.87
N PRO A 40 4.55 9.42 10.84
CA PRO A 40 4.43 10.86 10.67
C PRO A 40 5.59 11.43 9.84
N PHE A 41 5.29 12.40 8.98
CA PHE A 41 6.25 13.20 8.22
C PHE A 41 5.64 14.59 7.97
N ASP A 42 6.35 15.66 8.33
CA ASP A 42 5.89 17.06 8.21
C ASP A 42 4.44 17.27 8.70
N ASP A 43 4.17 16.92 9.96
CA ASP A 43 2.88 17.03 10.65
C ASP A 43 1.72 16.22 10.03
N VAL A 44 2.01 15.33 9.08
CA VAL A 44 1.03 14.50 8.39
C VAL A 44 1.39 13.03 8.55
N TRP A 45 0.40 12.19 8.81
CA TRP A 45 0.59 10.74 8.78
C TRP A 45 0.56 10.21 7.36
N PHE A 46 1.57 9.43 7.00
CA PHE A 46 1.65 8.71 5.74
C PHE A 46 1.39 7.23 5.98
N ILE A 47 0.63 6.62 5.09
CA ILE A 47 0.40 5.18 5.02
C ILE A 47 1.34 4.62 3.96
N HIS A 48 2.04 3.58 4.34
CA HIS A 48 2.79 2.69 3.48
C HIS A 48 2.04 1.36 3.39
N ALA A 49 1.74 0.90 2.18
CA ALA A 49 1.17 -0.42 1.96
C ALA A 49 1.97 -1.15 0.90
N SER A 50 2.36 -2.40 1.15
CA SER A 50 3.05 -3.23 0.18
C SER A 50 2.39 -4.59 0.05
N MET A 51 2.51 -5.16 -1.16
CA MET A 51 2.15 -6.54 -1.45
C MET A 51 3.34 -7.23 -2.08
N SER A 52 3.58 -8.47 -1.67
CA SER A 52 4.59 -9.33 -2.29
C SER A 52 4.03 -10.71 -2.61
N HIS A 53 4.59 -11.33 -3.66
CA HIS A 53 4.43 -12.76 -3.94
C HIS A 53 5.79 -13.45 -4.00
N ILE A 54 5.78 -14.78 -3.98
CA ILE A 54 7.00 -15.58 -4.01
C ILE A 54 7.69 -15.59 -5.38
N ASP A 55 6.94 -15.48 -6.49
CA ASP A 55 7.42 -15.79 -7.84
C ASP A 55 6.99 -14.77 -8.92
N ARG A 56 6.21 -13.75 -8.58
CA ARG A 56 5.75 -12.72 -9.52
C ARG A 56 5.49 -11.38 -8.86
N LEU A 57 5.47 -10.32 -9.66
CA LEU A 57 4.99 -9.03 -9.19
C LEU A 57 3.47 -9.06 -8.92
N PRO A 58 2.98 -8.27 -7.94
CA PRO A 58 1.57 -7.97 -7.83
C PRO A 58 1.05 -7.37 -9.13
N SER A 59 -0.12 -7.82 -9.54
CA SER A 59 -0.86 -7.26 -10.67
C SER A 59 -1.46 -5.90 -10.31
N TYR A 60 -1.86 -5.15 -11.33
CA TYR A 60 -2.54 -3.88 -11.14
C TYR A 60 -3.85 -4.03 -10.34
N ASP A 61 -4.65 -5.06 -10.60
CA ASP A 61 -5.90 -5.30 -9.87
C ASP A 61 -5.66 -5.64 -8.40
N GLU A 62 -4.61 -6.39 -8.09
CA GLU A 62 -4.20 -6.66 -6.71
C GLU A 62 -3.76 -5.38 -5.99
N LEU A 63 -3.06 -4.49 -6.69
CA LEU A 63 -2.71 -3.17 -6.15
C LEU A 63 -3.92 -2.25 -5.97
N LYS A 64 -4.92 -2.29 -6.86
CA LYS A 64 -6.19 -1.57 -6.65
C LYS A 64 -6.93 -2.08 -5.43
N ALA A 65 -6.95 -3.40 -5.23
CA ALA A 65 -7.55 -4.00 -4.05
C ALA A 65 -6.81 -3.57 -2.77
N LEU A 66 -5.48 -3.57 -2.79
CA LEU A 66 -4.66 -3.07 -1.68
C LEU A 66 -4.89 -1.58 -1.42
N HIS A 67 -4.93 -0.76 -2.48
CA HIS A 67 -5.25 0.66 -2.41
C HIS A 67 -6.59 0.89 -1.70
N GLN A 68 -7.64 0.24 -2.18
CA GLN A 68 -8.98 0.36 -1.60
C GLN A 68 -9.04 -0.16 -0.15
N ALA A 69 -8.18 -1.11 0.20
CA ALA A 69 -8.11 -1.69 1.53
C ALA A 69 -7.39 -0.77 2.55
N ALA A 70 -6.31 -0.11 2.12
CA ALA A 70 -5.43 0.68 2.98
C ALA A 70 -5.75 2.19 2.97
N PHE A 71 -6.09 2.77 1.82
CA PHE A 71 -6.30 4.20 1.62
C PHE A 71 -7.77 4.55 1.34
N GLY A 72 -8.54 3.58 0.84
CA GLY A 72 -9.91 3.81 0.46
C GLY A 72 -10.03 4.77 -0.71
N ASP A 73 -10.88 5.79 -0.56
CA ASP A 73 -11.11 6.78 -1.62
C ASP A 73 -10.00 7.85 -1.67
N GLY A 74 -9.02 7.77 -0.76
CA GLY A 74 -7.84 8.64 -0.74
C GLY A 74 -6.81 8.28 -1.81
N TRP A 75 -5.80 9.13 -1.96
CA TRP A 75 -4.73 8.96 -2.93
C TRP A 75 -3.69 7.93 -2.48
N ALA A 76 -3.16 7.17 -3.45
CA ALA A 76 -1.95 6.37 -3.27
C ALA A 76 -1.11 6.35 -4.54
N TYR A 77 0.20 6.20 -4.37
CA TYR A 77 1.19 6.35 -5.43
C TYR A 77 2.18 5.20 -5.42
N GLN A 78 2.52 4.70 -6.62
CA GLN A 78 3.77 3.98 -6.84
C GLN A 78 4.88 4.98 -7.13
N VAL A 79 6.05 4.80 -6.52
CA VAL A 79 7.18 5.71 -6.67
C VAL A 79 8.27 5.03 -7.48
N PHE A 80 8.67 5.67 -8.58
CA PHE A 80 9.91 5.33 -9.28
C PHE A 80 11.02 6.23 -8.73
N ALA A 81 11.77 5.72 -7.77
CA ALA A 81 12.89 6.45 -7.18
C ALA A 81 14.11 6.46 -8.12
N PRO A 82 14.96 7.51 -8.06
CA PRO A 82 16.29 7.47 -8.65
C PRO A 82 17.07 6.25 -8.15
N PRO A 83 18.02 5.69 -8.94
CA PRO A 83 18.74 4.47 -8.55
C PRO A 83 19.44 4.55 -7.19
N ALA A 84 19.94 5.73 -6.80
CA ALA A 84 20.61 5.95 -5.51
C ALA A 84 19.66 5.82 -4.31
N ASP A 85 18.36 6.10 -4.52
CA ASP A 85 17.32 6.08 -3.49
C ASP A 85 16.39 4.87 -3.62
N HIS A 86 16.60 4.03 -4.63
CA HIS A 86 15.81 2.83 -4.85
C HIS A 86 16.25 1.71 -3.91
N VAL A 87 15.54 1.59 -2.79
CA VAL A 87 15.68 0.47 -1.86
C VAL A 87 14.77 -0.67 -2.27
N ASN A 88 15.35 -1.80 -2.73
CA ASN A 88 14.60 -3.01 -3.04
C ASN A 88 15.04 -4.17 -2.13
N ILE A 89 14.24 -4.47 -1.11
CA ILE A 89 14.50 -5.53 -0.13
C ILE A 89 13.85 -6.85 -0.57
N HIS A 90 12.92 -6.83 -1.53
CA HIS A 90 12.20 -8.00 -2.00
C HIS A 90 11.82 -7.86 -3.48
N ALA A 91 12.43 -8.68 -4.34
CA ALA A 91 12.33 -8.56 -5.81
C ALA A 91 10.91 -8.54 -6.37
N TYR A 92 9.96 -9.17 -5.66
CA TYR A 92 8.56 -9.28 -6.06
C TYR A 92 7.60 -8.49 -5.16
N ALA A 93 8.05 -7.38 -4.59
CA ALA A 93 7.21 -6.48 -3.81
C ALA A 93 6.91 -5.18 -4.58
N LEU A 94 5.64 -4.77 -4.57
CA LEU A 94 5.23 -3.44 -5.02
C LEU A 94 4.63 -2.66 -3.85
N HIS A 95 4.83 -1.35 -3.86
CA HIS A 95 4.58 -0.46 -2.74
C HIS A 95 3.65 0.68 -3.17
N LEU A 96 2.77 1.07 -2.26
CA LEU A 96 1.87 2.19 -2.36
C LEU A 96 2.11 3.12 -1.17
N TRP A 97 2.17 4.41 -1.45
CA TRP A 97 2.34 5.48 -0.47
C TRP A 97 1.25 6.51 -0.62
N GLY A 98 0.77 7.07 0.48
CA GLY A 98 -0.28 8.09 0.46
C GLY A 98 -0.51 8.69 1.83
N ARG A 99 -1.17 9.85 1.88
CA ARG A 99 -1.49 10.50 3.15
C ARG A 99 -2.67 9.80 3.81
N ALA A 100 -2.62 9.67 5.14
CA ALA A 100 -3.70 9.08 5.92
C ALA A 100 -4.98 9.94 5.92
N ASP A 101 -4.85 11.25 5.68
CA ASP A 101 -5.98 12.17 5.51
C ASP A 101 -6.61 12.10 4.11
N GLY A 102 -6.03 11.31 3.20
CA GLY A 102 -6.54 11.10 1.86
C GLY A 102 -6.35 12.28 0.91
N ALA A 103 -5.57 13.30 1.25
CA ALA A 103 -5.26 14.40 0.34
C ALA A 103 -4.21 14.00 -0.73
N SER A 104 -4.18 14.72 -1.86
CA SER A 104 -3.19 14.49 -2.92
C SER A 104 -1.80 15.01 -2.50
N CYS A 105 -0.75 14.27 -2.85
CA CYS A 105 0.65 14.72 -2.77
C CYS A 105 1.16 15.31 -4.09
N LEU A 106 0.43 15.13 -5.19
CA LEU A 106 0.83 15.57 -6.51
C LEU A 106 0.15 16.89 -6.88
N PRO A 107 0.80 17.73 -7.70
CA PRO A 107 0.17 18.94 -8.23
C PRO A 107 -1.13 18.63 -8.98
N ASP A 108 -2.13 19.50 -8.82
CA ASP A 108 -3.35 19.49 -9.61
C ASP A 108 -3.13 20.29 -10.90
N PHE A 109 -2.84 19.60 -12.00
CA PHE A 109 -2.70 20.20 -13.34
C PHE A 109 -4.03 20.37 -14.08
N THR A 110 -5.14 20.01 -13.45
CA THR A 110 -6.49 20.06 -14.06
C THR A 110 -7.28 21.30 -13.65
N CYS A 111 -6.66 22.20 -12.88
CA CYS A 111 -7.28 23.40 -12.34
C CYS A 111 -8.53 23.11 -11.49
N GLY A 112 -8.49 22.06 -10.66
CA GLY A 112 -9.60 21.69 -9.77
C GLY A 112 -10.53 20.61 -10.32
N MET A 113 -10.20 19.99 -11.47
CA MET A 113 -10.97 18.87 -12.05
C MET A 113 -10.43 17.48 -11.67
N GLY A 114 -9.37 17.38 -10.85
CA GLY A 114 -8.73 16.13 -10.42
C GLY A 114 -7.27 15.96 -10.87
N THR A 115 -6.92 14.77 -11.36
CA THR A 115 -5.59 14.44 -11.90
C THR A 115 -5.73 13.57 -13.14
N ILE A 116 -4.67 13.44 -13.94
CA ILE A 116 -4.62 12.61 -15.17
C ILE A 116 -3.85 11.33 -14.89
#